data_AF-A0A7K8Y6M6-F1
#
_entry.id   AF-A0A7K8Y6M6-F1
#
_cell.length_a   1.000
_cell.length_b   1.000
_cell.length_c   1.000
_cell.angle_alpha   90.00
_cell.angle_beta   90.00
_cell.angle_gamma   90.00
#
_symmetry.space_group_name_H-M   'P 1'
#
loop_
_entity.id
_entity.type
_entity.pdbx_description
1 polymer ?
#
loop_
_entity_poly.entity_id
_entity_poly.type
_entity_poly.pdbx_seq_one_letter_code
_entity_poly.pdbx_strand_id
1 'polypeptide(L)'
;VSAKTSNKDTTPPGQQDGEEDSKEEPWETALKTTVVDMEVGEFQGHKVSVWDLLHSKYIPEENRKELLELYQAGELTLEQVKTVVSTIVTKAEAARAEQPASERGPREESMVVE
;
A
#
# COMPACT_ATOMS: atom_id res chain seq x y z
N VAL A 1 -42.74 29.17 -24.15
CA VAL A 1 -41.81 28.30 -24.91
C VAL A 1 -40.74 27.77 -23.98
N SER A 2 -40.44 26.49 -24.12
CA SER A 2 -39.24 25.77 -23.68
C SER A 2 -39.08 25.39 -22.19
N ALA A 3 -39.15 24.07 -22.02
CA ALA A 3 -39.01 23.22 -20.86
C ALA A 3 -37.56 23.00 -20.38
N LYS A 4 -37.44 22.40 -19.18
CA LYS A 4 -36.63 21.20 -18.79
C LYS A 4 -35.98 21.41 -17.41
N THR A 5 -36.52 20.86 -16.31
CA THR A 5 -36.11 19.59 -15.67
C THR A 5 -34.68 19.13 -15.95
N SER A 6 -33.83 19.01 -14.92
CA SER A 6 -33.13 17.75 -14.64
C SER A 6 -32.35 17.83 -13.33
N ASN A 7 -32.43 16.74 -12.58
CA ASN A 7 -31.74 16.47 -11.34
C ASN A 7 -30.25 16.14 -11.55
N LYS A 8 -29.51 16.16 -10.43
CA LYS A 8 -28.39 15.29 -10.05
C LYS A 8 -26.97 15.76 -10.38
N ASP A 9 -26.24 16.16 -9.33
CA ASP A 9 -24.86 15.71 -9.14
C ASP A 9 -24.67 15.30 -7.67
N THR A 10 -24.90 14.01 -7.42
CA THR A 10 -24.31 13.30 -6.27
C THR A 10 -23.13 12.58 -6.87
N THR A 11 -21.94 13.15 -6.75
CA THR A 11 -20.70 12.45 -7.06
C THR A 11 -20.33 11.55 -5.86
N PRO A 12 -20.42 10.22 -5.96
CA PRO A 12 -19.75 9.36 -4.99
C PRO A 12 -18.23 9.51 -5.16
N PRO A 13 -17.43 9.56 -4.09
CA PRO A 13 -15.98 9.51 -4.19
C PRO A 13 -15.58 8.07 -4.59
N GLY A 14 -15.44 7.82 -5.89
CA GLY A 14 -15.11 6.47 -6.35
C GLY A 14 -14.79 6.29 -7.82
N GLN A 15 -14.69 7.35 -8.63
CA GLN A 15 -14.28 7.20 -10.02
C GLN A 15 -13.52 8.44 -10.49
N GLN A 16 -12.22 8.45 -10.19
CA GLN A 16 -11.23 9.26 -10.88
C GLN A 16 -10.06 8.34 -11.12
N ASP A 17 -10.01 7.73 -12.30
CA ASP A 17 -8.81 7.79 -13.14
C ASP A 17 -9.13 7.16 -14.50
N GLY A 18 -9.34 8.03 -15.47
CA GLY A 18 -9.34 7.69 -16.88
C GLY A 18 -8.96 8.96 -17.61
N GLU A 19 -7.70 9.04 -18.05
CA GLU A 19 -7.32 9.41 -19.43
C GLU A 19 -5.78 9.31 -19.60
N GLU A 20 -5.35 8.17 -20.17
CA GLU A 20 -4.33 8.02 -21.23
C GLU A 20 -2.98 8.80 -21.18
N ASP A 21 -1.86 8.08 -20.97
CA ASP A 21 -0.58 8.32 -21.67
C ASP A 21 0.11 7.01 -22.11
N SER A 22 -0.27 6.52 -23.29
CA SER A 22 0.49 5.81 -24.35
C SER A 22 1.64 4.81 -24.08
N LYS A 23 1.97 4.36 -22.85
CA LYS A 23 2.93 3.26 -22.62
C LYS A 23 2.76 2.49 -21.30
N GLU A 24 1.68 2.71 -20.58
CA GLU A 24 1.41 2.05 -19.30
C GLU A 24 0.83 0.64 -19.54
N GLU A 25 1.42 -0.37 -18.92
CA GLU A 25 0.95 -1.74 -19.07
C GLU A 25 -0.40 -1.93 -18.34
N PRO A 26 -1.33 -2.75 -18.88
CA PRO A 26 -2.68 -2.90 -18.32
C PRO A 26 -2.68 -3.37 -16.85
N TRP A 27 -1.63 -4.09 -16.45
CA TRP A 27 -1.45 -4.56 -15.09
C TRP A 27 -1.09 -3.42 -14.13
N GLU A 28 -0.34 -2.40 -14.56
CA GLU A 28 0.00 -1.24 -13.74
C GLU A 28 -1.25 -0.46 -13.35
N THR A 29 -2.10 -0.16 -14.34
CA THR A 29 -3.37 0.54 -14.11
C THR A 29 -4.30 -0.24 -13.18
N ALA A 30 -4.39 -1.56 -13.34
CA ALA A 30 -5.19 -2.40 -12.44
C ALA A 30 -4.70 -2.30 -10.97
N LEU A 31 -3.38 -2.27 -10.75
CA LEU A 31 -2.81 -2.12 -9.41
C LEU A 31 -2.97 -0.70 -8.85
N LYS A 32 -2.89 0.34 -9.70
CA LYS A 32 -3.07 1.75 -9.30
C LYS A 32 -4.52 2.06 -8.91
N THR A 33 -5.47 1.51 -9.67
CA THR A 33 -6.92 1.67 -9.42
C THR A 33 -7.40 0.90 -8.19
N THR A 34 -6.68 -0.16 -7.81
CA THR A 34 -7.03 -0.97 -6.64
C THR A 34 -6.51 -0.33 -5.37
N VAL A 35 -7.45 0.18 -4.56
CA VAL A 35 -7.15 0.73 -3.23
C VAL A 35 -7.32 -0.32 -2.13
N VAL A 36 -6.38 -0.30 -1.19
CA VAL A 36 -6.39 -1.13 0.03
C VAL A 36 -6.55 -0.21 1.22
N ASP A 37 -7.50 -0.55 2.08
CA ASP A 37 -7.60 0.05 3.40
C ASP A 37 -6.60 -0.65 4.31
N MET A 38 -5.62 0.10 4.80
CA MET A 38 -4.61 -0.43 5.71
C MET A 38 -5.05 -0.16 7.14
N GLU A 39 -5.14 -1.21 7.95
CA GLU A 39 -5.52 -1.12 9.37
C GLU A 39 -4.30 -1.05 10.30
N VAL A 40 -3.10 -1.10 9.73
CA VAL A 40 -1.84 -1.21 10.46
C VAL A 40 -0.76 -0.30 9.87
N GLY A 41 0.10 0.20 10.76
CA GLY A 41 1.30 0.97 10.43
C GLY A 41 1.11 2.43 10.03
N GLU A 42 2.08 2.97 9.29
CA GLU A 42 2.06 4.37 8.79
C GLU A 42 0.84 4.67 7.91
N PHE A 43 0.29 3.65 7.27
CA PHE A 43 -0.88 3.77 6.40
C PHE A 43 -2.21 3.51 7.11
N GLN A 44 -2.19 3.35 8.44
CA GLN A 44 -3.40 3.06 9.21
C GLN A 44 -4.48 4.14 9.00
N GLY A 45 -5.66 3.72 8.55
CA GLY A 45 -6.79 4.62 8.29
C GLY A 45 -6.67 5.41 6.99
N HIS A 46 -5.67 5.12 6.16
CA HIS A 46 -5.50 5.68 4.83
C HIS A 46 -5.78 4.63 3.76
N LYS A 47 -6.43 5.07 2.67
CA LYS A 47 -6.60 4.28 1.46
C LYS A 47 -5.36 4.44 0.58
N VAL A 48 -4.59 3.37 0.43
CA VAL A 48 -3.36 3.37 -0.37
C VAL A 48 -3.53 2.39 -1.53
N SER A 49 -3.09 2.78 -2.72
CA SER A 49 -3.14 1.91 -3.89
C SER A 49 -2.17 0.73 -3.73
N VAL A 50 -2.56 -0.44 -4.22
CA VAL A 50 -1.70 -1.64 -4.21
C VAL A 50 -0.35 -1.32 -4.86
N TRP A 51 -0.36 -0.60 -5.98
CA TRP A 51 0.84 -0.12 -6.66
C TRP A 51 1.79 0.66 -5.75
N ASP A 52 1.26 1.61 -4.99
CA ASP A 52 2.05 2.49 -4.12
C ASP A 52 2.69 1.68 -2.98
N LEU A 53 1.97 0.69 -2.44
CA LEU A 53 2.50 -0.24 -1.45
C LEU A 53 3.63 -1.13 -2.01
N LEU A 54 3.52 -1.62 -3.26
CA LEU A 54 4.60 -2.37 -3.92
C LEU A 54 5.86 -1.52 -4.15
N HIS A 55 5.69 -0.23 -4.41
CA HIS A 55 6.78 0.72 -4.59
C HIS A 55 7.23 1.37 -3.27
N SER A 56 6.57 1.03 -2.17
CA SER A 56 6.92 1.52 -0.85
C SER A 56 8.03 0.69 -0.22
N LYS A 57 8.65 1.26 0.81
CA LYS A 57 9.74 0.69 1.61
C LYS A 57 9.37 -0.61 2.33
N TYR A 58 8.08 -0.95 2.38
CA TYR A 58 7.57 -2.17 3.00
C TYR A 58 7.81 -3.41 2.15
N ILE A 59 7.84 -3.26 0.82
CA ILE A 59 8.00 -4.37 -0.10
C ILE A 59 9.38 -4.24 -0.77
N PRO A 60 10.31 -5.17 -0.51
CA PRO A 60 11.60 -5.15 -1.18
C PRO A 60 11.41 -5.41 -2.68
N GLU A 61 12.36 -4.93 -3.48
CA GLU A 61 12.29 -5.05 -4.95
C GLU A 61 12.14 -6.51 -5.42
N GLU A 62 12.74 -7.46 -4.69
CA GLU A 62 12.64 -8.90 -4.99
C GLU A 62 11.20 -9.41 -4.89
N ASN A 63 10.51 -9.13 -3.77
CA ASN A 63 9.09 -9.48 -3.60
C ASN A 63 8.21 -8.77 -4.63
N ARG A 64 8.49 -7.48 -4.90
CA ARG A 64 7.76 -6.71 -5.91
C ARG A 64 7.89 -7.39 -7.27
N LYS A 65 9.11 -7.72 -7.69
CA LYS A 65 9.35 -8.35 -8.99
C LYS A 65 8.64 -9.69 -9.10
N GLU A 66 8.75 -10.55 -8.08
CA GLU A 66 8.08 -11.85 -8.05
C GLU A 66 6.54 -11.71 -8.11
N LEU A 67 5.96 -10.78 -7.33
CA LEU A 67 4.52 -10.48 -7.37
C LEU A 67 4.05 -10.04 -8.75
N LEU A 68 4.84 -9.19 -9.42
CA LEU A 68 4.51 -8.68 -10.74
C LEU A 68 4.66 -9.74 -11.83
N GLU A 69 5.72 -10.57 -11.77
CA GLU A 69 5.89 -11.69 -12.70
C GLU A 69 4.74 -12.69 -12.58
N LEU A 70 4.34 -13.05 -11.36
CA LEU A 70 3.20 -13.95 -11.12
C LEU A 70 1.87 -13.34 -11.55
N TYR A 71 1.68 -12.03 -11.36
CA TYR A 71 0.47 -11.33 -11.82
C TYR A 71 0.40 -11.24 -13.34
N GLN A 72 1.52 -10.93 -14.00
CA GLN A 72 1.64 -10.91 -15.47
C GLN A 72 1.50 -12.32 -16.06
N ALA A 73 2.03 -13.35 -15.39
CA ALA A 73 1.84 -14.75 -15.76
C ALA A 73 0.38 -15.23 -15.56
N GLY A 74 -0.44 -14.45 -14.85
CA GLY A 74 -1.82 -14.82 -14.50
C GLY A 74 -1.92 -15.88 -13.40
N GLU A 75 -0.81 -16.19 -12.72
CA GLU A 75 -0.81 -17.07 -11.54
C GLU A 75 -1.43 -16.38 -10.32
N LEU A 76 -1.22 -15.06 -10.22
CA LEU A 76 -1.86 -14.23 -9.22
C LEU A 76 -3.00 -13.40 -9.82
N THR A 77 -4.05 -13.24 -9.03
CA THR A 77 -5.14 -12.31 -9.32
C THR A 77 -4.98 -11.05 -8.49
N LEU A 78 -5.65 -9.98 -8.90
CA LEU A 78 -5.59 -8.67 -8.25
C LEU A 78 -5.93 -8.74 -6.74
N GLU A 79 -6.91 -9.57 -6.37
CA GLU A 79 -7.27 -9.82 -4.97
C GLU A 79 -6.17 -10.52 -4.18
N GLN A 80 -5.45 -11.46 -4.81
CA GLN A 80 -4.33 -12.14 -4.19
C GLN A 80 -3.15 -11.17 -4.00
N VAL A 81 -2.82 -10.37 -5.02
CA VAL A 81 -1.78 -9.32 -4.91
C VAL A 81 -2.12 -8.38 -3.74
N LYS A 82 -3.37 -7.90 -3.66
CA LYS A 82 -3.86 -7.08 -2.54
C LYS A 82 -3.64 -7.77 -1.18
N THR A 83 -3.99 -9.05 -1.08
CA THR A 83 -3.85 -9.83 0.16
C THR A 83 -2.39 -9.99 0.56
N VAL A 84 -1.52 -10.35 -0.40
CA VAL A 84 -0.08 -10.53 -0.17
C VAL A 84 0.57 -9.22 0.26
N VAL A 85 0.28 -8.12 -0.43
CA VAL A 85 0.79 -6.78 -0.11
C VAL A 85 0.36 -6.34 1.28
N SER A 86 -0.92 -6.47 1.61
CA SER A 86 -1.44 -6.16 2.96
C SER A 86 -0.77 -7.02 4.04
N THR A 87 -0.54 -8.31 3.75
CA THR A 87 0.14 -9.23 4.65
C THR A 87 1.60 -8.84 4.87
N ILE A 88 2.33 -8.46 3.82
CA ILE A 88 3.73 -8.02 3.90
C ILE A 88 3.82 -6.77 4.76
N VAL A 89 2.97 -5.77 4.52
CA VAL A 89 2.97 -4.53 5.31
C VAL A 89 2.64 -4.81 6.77
N THR A 90 1.63 -5.65 7.03
CA THR A 90 1.26 -6.09 8.39
C THR A 90 2.43 -6.78 9.08
N LYS A 91 3.11 -7.70 8.40
CA LYS A 91 4.28 -8.40 8.94
C LYS A 91 5.45 -7.45 9.18
N ALA A 92 5.71 -6.52 8.26
CA ALA A 92 6.80 -5.56 8.38
C ALA A 92 6.59 -4.63 9.59
N GLU A 93 5.37 -4.13 9.79
CA GLU A 93 5.04 -3.29 10.94
C GLU A 93 5.03 -4.08 12.25
N ALA A 94 4.53 -5.32 12.25
CA ALA A 94 4.64 -6.21 13.41
C ALA A 94 6.11 -6.48 13.77
N ALA A 95 6.95 -6.82 12.78
CA ALA A 95 8.37 -7.06 12.99
C ALA A 95 9.11 -5.81 13.50
N ARG A 96 8.67 -4.61 13.10
CA ARG A 96 9.19 -3.33 13.58
C ARG A 96 8.72 -2.99 15.00
N ALA A 97 7.48 -3.31 15.35
CA ALA A 97 6.94 -3.16 16.70
C ALA A 97 7.59 -4.14 17.70
N GLU A 98 7.98 -5.32 17.23
CA GLU A 98 8.67 -6.33 18.02
C GLU A 98 10.19 -6.16 18.09
N GLN A 99 10.78 -5.15 17.43
CA GLN A 99 12.15 -4.74 17.75
C GLN A 99 12.10 -3.93 19.05
N PRO A 100 12.51 -4.49 20.22
CA PRO A 100 12.72 -3.64 21.38
C PRO A 100 13.80 -2.64 20.97
N ALA A 101 13.52 -1.36 21.18
CA ALA A 101 14.51 -0.31 21.14
C ALA A 101 15.75 -0.75 21.93
N SER A 102 16.74 -1.31 21.23
CA SER A 102 18.12 -1.42 21.70
C SER A 102 18.80 -0.07 21.47
N GLU A 103 18.13 0.97 21.94
CA GLU A 103 18.65 2.30 22.19
C GLU A 103 18.20 2.68 23.61
N ARG A 104 18.60 1.83 24.57
CA ARG A 104 18.90 2.28 25.94
C ARG A 104 20.42 2.23 26.15
N GLY A 105 21.15 2.99 25.34
CA GLY A 105 22.17 3.85 25.94
C GLY A 105 21.44 5.10 26.44
N PRO A 106 21.77 5.72 27.58
CA PRO A 106 22.96 5.54 28.43
C PRO A 106 22.60 5.10 29.86
N ARG A 107 23.50 4.41 30.55
CA ARG A 107 23.63 4.60 32.00
C ARG A 107 25.08 4.44 32.39
N GLU A 108 25.67 5.57 32.74
CA GLU A 108 26.80 5.66 33.64
C GLU A 108 26.54 4.73 34.82
N GLU A 109 27.32 3.66 34.91
CA GLU A 109 27.56 3.03 36.21
C GLU A 109 29.01 3.38 36.56
N SER A 110 29.22 4.65 36.91
CA SER A 110 30.29 5.03 37.83
C SER A 110 29.88 4.48 39.20
N MET A 111 30.09 3.17 39.39
CA MET A 111 30.14 2.59 40.73
C MET A 111 31.56 2.82 41.22
N VAL A 112 31.70 3.86 42.04
CA VAL A 112 32.82 4.01 42.95
C VAL A 112 33.07 2.67 43.66
N VAL A 113 34.30 2.16 43.57
CA VAL A 113 34.83 1.23 44.57
C VAL A 113 36.19 1.75 44.99
N GLU A 114 36.27 2.00 46.29
CA GLU A 114 37.39 2.57 47.05
C GLU A 114 38.68 1.74 46.95
#